data_AF-A0A9D9Z6V6-F1
#
_entry.id   AF-A0A9D9Z6V6-F1
#
_cell.length_a   1.000
_cell.length_b   1.000
_cell.length_c   1.000
_cell.angle_alpha   90.00
_cell.angle_beta   90.00
_cell.angle_gamma   90.00
#
_symmetry.space_group_name_H-M   'P 1'
#
loop_
_entity.id
_entity.type
_entity.pdbx_description
1 polymer ?
#
loop_
_entity_poly.entity_id
_entity_poly.type
_entity_poly.pdbx_seq_one_letter_code
_entity_poly.pdbx_strand_id
1 'polypeptide(L)'
;LYMLQSQGLLHDTYVYGVDANRIIPTLIHPNEVMDGAIVSGNCVSACDKNNTYSHQNNPIIHHMYKRHGKDLNFVGCVITNENTTLADKKRSSSYAVKLAKMLGVEGVIISEEGFGNPDTDLIMNCRKAEQSGIKTVLVTDEYAGRDGASQSLADACPEADAVVTAANANEIIVLPRMEKIIGLPDTANVIAGGFQGSLREDGSIEVEIQAITGATSELGFSRIGAYTI
;
A
#
# COMPACT_ATOMS: atom_id res chain seq x y z
N LEU A 1 -7.20 -8.36 -4.56
CA LEU A 1 -7.76 -7.00 -4.58
C LEU A 1 -6.59 -6.05 -4.49
N TYR A 2 -6.37 -5.24 -5.54
CA TYR A 2 -5.25 -4.33 -5.60
C TYR A 2 -5.79 -2.91 -5.42
N MET A 3 -5.59 -2.34 -4.24
CA MET A 3 -6.03 -0.99 -3.93
C MET A 3 -5.06 0.01 -4.58
N LEU A 4 -5.62 1.08 -5.14
CA LEU A 4 -4.88 2.14 -5.83
C LEU A 4 -5.23 3.47 -5.19
N GLN A 5 -4.19 4.18 -4.74
CA GLN A 5 -4.35 5.48 -4.11
C GLN A 5 -5.07 6.43 -5.06
N SER A 6 -6.18 6.98 -4.56
CA SER A 6 -7.14 7.78 -5.31
C SER A 6 -7.70 8.88 -4.39
N GLN A 7 -6.84 9.75 -3.86
CA GLN A 7 -7.23 10.76 -2.86
C GLN A 7 -7.02 12.20 -3.32
N GLY A 8 -6.66 12.41 -4.59
CA GLY A 8 -6.48 13.72 -5.19
C GLY A 8 -5.01 14.11 -5.28
N LEU A 9 -4.75 15.42 -5.31
CA LEU A 9 -3.44 16.00 -5.63
C LEU A 9 -2.28 15.33 -4.86
N LEU A 10 -1.29 14.79 -5.60
CA LEU A 10 -0.12 14.05 -5.10
C LEU A 10 -0.42 12.66 -4.49
N HIS A 11 -1.66 12.19 -4.63
CA HIS A 11 -2.20 10.91 -4.15
C HIS A 11 -3.09 10.26 -5.23
N ASP A 12 -2.76 10.43 -6.51
CA ASP A 12 -3.50 9.86 -7.62
C ASP A 12 -2.67 8.80 -8.35
N THR A 13 -3.29 7.65 -8.58
CA THR A 13 -2.77 6.57 -9.41
C THR A 13 -3.52 6.53 -10.73
N TYR A 14 -2.83 6.27 -11.83
CA TYR A 14 -3.44 6.26 -13.17
C TYR A 14 -3.48 4.85 -13.72
N VAL A 15 -4.65 4.46 -14.24
CA VAL A 15 -4.87 3.19 -14.94
C VAL A 15 -5.17 3.50 -16.41
N TYR A 16 -4.30 3.05 -17.32
CA TYR A 16 -4.35 3.39 -18.74
C TYR A 16 -4.43 4.90 -19.00
N GLY A 17 -3.72 5.69 -18.19
CA GLY A 17 -3.71 7.16 -18.26
C GLY A 17 -4.97 7.83 -17.72
N VAL A 18 -5.93 7.07 -17.19
CA VAL A 18 -7.12 7.59 -16.51
C VAL A 18 -6.89 7.54 -15.01
N ASP A 19 -7.12 8.67 -14.35
CA ASP A 19 -7.10 8.76 -12.88
C ASP A 19 -8.03 7.71 -12.25
N ALA A 20 -7.49 6.91 -11.31
CA ALA A 20 -8.20 5.85 -10.61
C ALA A 20 -9.39 6.36 -9.78
N ASN A 21 -9.43 7.64 -9.42
CA ASN A 21 -10.62 8.27 -8.85
C ASN A 21 -11.85 8.19 -9.75
N ARG A 22 -11.64 8.07 -11.07
CA ARG A 22 -12.69 8.11 -12.09
C ARG A 22 -13.16 6.72 -12.54
N ILE A 23 -12.55 5.66 -12.03
CA ILE A 23 -12.92 4.29 -12.38
C ILE A 23 -13.71 3.63 -11.25
N ILE A 24 -14.43 2.57 -11.62
CA ILE A 24 -14.98 1.62 -10.66
C ILE A 24 -14.00 0.45 -10.50
N PRO A 25 -14.11 -0.36 -9.44
CA PRO A 25 -13.30 -1.56 -9.33
C PRO A 25 -13.44 -2.42 -10.57
N THR A 26 -12.32 -2.86 -11.13
CA THR A 26 -12.24 -3.44 -12.47
C THR A 26 -11.35 -4.67 -12.44
N LEU A 27 -11.78 -5.73 -13.11
CA LEU A 27 -10.92 -6.88 -13.37
C LEU A 27 -9.97 -6.53 -14.50
N ILE A 28 -8.67 -6.67 -14.25
CA ILE A 28 -7.61 -6.55 -15.24
C ILE A 28 -6.79 -7.83 -15.23
N HIS A 29 -6.20 -8.16 -16.38
CA HIS A 29 -5.24 -9.23 -16.48
C HIS A 29 -3.95 -8.82 -15.74
N PRO A 30 -3.32 -9.70 -14.95
CA PRO A 30 -2.13 -9.31 -14.17
C PRO A 30 -0.93 -8.87 -15.03
N ASN A 31 -0.81 -9.37 -16.27
CA ASN A 31 0.18 -8.84 -17.23
C ASN A 31 -0.03 -7.36 -17.57
N GLU A 32 -1.26 -6.84 -17.55
CA GLU A 32 -1.51 -5.42 -17.81
C GLU A 32 -0.76 -4.55 -16.79
N VAL A 33 -0.71 -4.99 -15.52
CA VAL A 33 0.07 -4.33 -14.46
C VAL A 33 1.57 -4.34 -14.79
N MET A 34 2.10 -5.50 -15.19
CA MET A 34 3.51 -5.66 -15.54
C MET A 34 3.90 -4.88 -16.81
N ASP A 35 2.95 -4.71 -17.74
CA ASP A 35 3.11 -3.95 -18.98
C ASP A 35 2.90 -2.42 -18.78
N GLY A 36 2.70 -1.97 -17.54
CA GLY A 36 2.61 -0.55 -17.21
C GLY A 36 1.22 0.07 -17.34
N ALA A 37 0.15 -0.72 -17.23
CA ALA A 37 -1.21 -0.18 -17.16
C ALA A 37 -1.39 0.75 -15.96
N ILE A 38 -0.63 0.55 -14.88
CA ILE A 38 -0.70 1.35 -13.66
C ILE A 38 0.54 2.25 -13.56
N VAL A 39 0.31 3.55 -13.42
CA VAL A 39 1.34 4.58 -13.26
C VAL A 39 1.07 5.36 -11.99
N SER A 40 2.09 5.50 -11.14
CA SER A 40 1.97 6.20 -9.86
C SER A 40 2.20 7.71 -10.03
N GLY A 41 1.24 8.50 -9.57
CA GLY A 41 1.39 9.95 -9.33
C GLY A 41 1.56 10.28 -7.85
N ASN A 42 1.81 9.27 -7.01
CA ASN A 42 1.86 9.41 -5.56
C ASN A 42 3.22 9.92 -5.08
N CYS A 43 3.26 10.91 -4.18
CA CYS A 43 4.53 11.40 -3.64
C CYS A 43 4.50 11.89 -2.17
N VAL A 44 3.39 11.77 -1.45
CA VAL A 44 3.25 12.29 -0.08
C VAL A 44 2.91 11.17 0.91
N SER A 45 3.66 11.16 2.02
CA SER A 45 4.16 9.96 2.72
C SER A 45 4.93 9.06 1.75
N ALA A 46 6.25 9.01 1.82
CA ALA A 46 7.02 8.41 0.73
C ALA A 46 7.13 6.87 0.87
N CYS A 47 7.23 6.36 2.09
CA CYS A 47 7.55 4.96 2.37
C CYS A 47 6.51 3.95 1.88
N ASP A 48 5.24 4.29 2.02
CA ASP A 48 4.09 3.44 1.77
C ASP A 48 3.58 3.55 0.32
N LYS A 49 4.31 4.26 -0.56
CA LYS A 49 3.91 4.43 -1.96
C LYS A 49 4.48 3.39 -2.87
N ASN A 50 3.62 2.95 -3.77
CA ASN A 50 3.99 2.08 -4.87
C ASN A 50 4.37 2.99 -6.03
N ASN A 51 5.67 3.12 -6.28
CA ASN A 51 6.12 3.82 -7.48
C ASN A 51 5.81 2.97 -8.74
N THR A 52 5.85 3.58 -9.93
CA THR A 52 5.57 2.89 -11.20
C THR A 52 6.43 1.64 -11.40
N TYR A 53 7.69 1.67 -10.95
CA TYR A 53 8.56 0.50 -11.03
C TYR A 53 8.07 -0.64 -10.12
N SER A 54 7.61 -0.33 -8.90
CA SER A 54 7.01 -1.31 -7.98
C SER A 54 5.71 -1.90 -8.54
N HIS A 55 4.86 -1.10 -9.21
CA HIS A 55 3.68 -1.62 -9.91
C HIS A 55 4.08 -2.62 -11.01
N GLN A 56 5.00 -2.24 -11.91
CA GLN A 56 5.43 -3.10 -13.02
C GLN A 56 6.14 -4.37 -12.55
N ASN A 57 6.76 -4.34 -11.36
CA ASN A 57 7.49 -5.46 -10.76
C ASN A 57 6.76 -5.99 -9.52
N ASN A 58 5.43 -5.96 -9.52
CA ASN A 58 4.61 -6.27 -8.35
C ASN A 58 4.92 -7.69 -7.79
N PRO A 59 5.53 -7.79 -6.59
CA PRO A 59 5.98 -9.06 -6.04
C PRO A 59 4.82 -10.00 -5.71
N ILE A 60 3.65 -9.48 -5.29
CA ILE A 60 2.45 -10.29 -5.07
C ILE A 60 2.07 -10.98 -6.38
N ILE A 61 1.96 -10.25 -7.50
CA ILE A 61 1.62 -10.81 -8.81
C ILE A 61 2.66 -11.86 -9.24
N HIS A 62 3.96 -11.56 -9.10
CA HIS A 62 5.02 -12.53 -9.41
C HIS A 62 4.91 -13.82 -8.58
N HIS A 63 4.61 -13.71 -7.29
CA HIS A 63 4.45 -14.87 -6.41
C HIS A 63 3.18 -15.66 -6.71
N MET A 64 2.08 -14.98 -7.07
CA MET A 64 0.85 -15.62 -7.52
C MET A 64 1.08 -16.41 -8.82
N TYR A 65 1.82 -15.87 -9.79
CA TYR A 65 2.20 -16.61 -10.99
C TYR A 65 3.08 -17.83 -10.71
N LYS A 66 4.05 -17.72 -9.78
CA LYS A 66 4.93 -18.85 -9.42
C LYS A 66 4.15 -20.04 -8.84
N ARG A 67 3.02 -19.78 -8.18
CA ARG A 67 2.16 -20.76 -7.50
C ARG A 67 0.95 -21.21 -8.33
N HIS A 68 0.58 -20.43 -9.34
CA HIS A 68 -0.51 -20.76 -10.27
C HIS A 68 -0.34 -22.16 -10.89
N GLY A 69 -1.40 -22.97 -10.83
CA GLY A 69 -1.43 -24.34 -11.36
C GLY A 69 -0.67 -25.38 -10.54
N LYS A 70 -0.15 -25.00 -9.36
CA LYS A 70 0.55 -25.92 -8.44
C LYS A 70 -0.26 -26.18 -7.17
N ASP A 71 -0.46 -25.14 -6.39
CA ASP A 71 -1.14 -25.17 -5.10
C ASP A 71 -2.23 -24.09 -4.98
N LEU A 72 -2.34 -23.21 -5.98
CA LEU A 72 -3.47 -22.30 -6.17
C LEU A 72 -3.73 -22.04 -7.66
N ASN A 73 -4.92 -21.52 -7.97
CA ASN A 73 -5.24 -20.97 -9.28
C ASN A 73 -5.35 -19.45 -9.17
N PHE A 74 -4.33 -18.74 -9.67
CA PHE A 74 -4.41 -17.29 -9.77
C PHE A 74 -5.38 -16.88 -10.89
N VAL A 75 -6.54 -16.33 -10.51
CA VAL A 75 -7.66 -16.03 -11.42
C VAL A 75 -7.53 -14.66 -12.08
N GLY A 76 -6.93 -13.67 -11.41
CA GLY A 76 -6.72 -12.33 -11.96
C GLY A 76 -6.57 -11.25 -10.89
N CYS A 77 -6.49 -10.00 -11.34
CA CYS A 77 -6.37 -8.83 -10.47
C CYS A 77 -7.63 -7.97 -10.57
N VAL A 78 -8.34 -7.78 -9.46
CA VAL A 78 -9.35 -6.72 -9.36
C VAL A 78 -8.68 -5.51 -8.73
N ILE A 79 -8.52 -4.45 -9.51
CA ILE A 79 -8.10 -3.14 -9.02
C ILE A 79 -9.29 -2.42 -8.40
N THR A 80 -9.05 -1.63 -7.35
CA THR A 80 -10.07 -0.83 -6.67
C THR A 80 -9.46 0.49 -6.21
N ASN A 81 -10.29 1.52 -6.08
CA ASN A 81 -9.90 2.85 -5.64
C ASN A 81 -9.97 3.02 -4.12
N GLU A 82 -9.02 3.79 -3.57
CA GLU A 82 -8.98 4.25 -2.17
C GLU A 82 -9.60 5.65 -2.08
N ASN A 83 -10.90 5.70 -1.80
CA ASN A 83 -11.64 6.96 -1.91
C ASN A 83 -11.55 7.77 -0.61
N THR A 84 -11.81 9.08 -0.71
CA THR A 84 -11.88 9.97 0.46
C THR A 84 -13.22 9.92 1.18
N THR A 85 -14.33 9.73 0.46
CA THR A 85 -15.67 9.75 1.08
C THR A 85 -16.14 8.35 1.49
N LEU A 86 -16.74 8.23 2.68
CA LEU A 86 -17.27 6.97 3.18
C LEU A 86 -18.31 6.33 2.23
N ALA A 87 -19.10 7.14 1.53
CA ALA A 87 -20.10 6.64 0.58
C ALA A 87 -19.43 5.95 -0.62
N ASP A 88 -18.34 6.53 -1.13
CA ASP A 88 -17.57 5.95 -2.23
C ASP A 88 -16.83 4.69 -1.77
N LYS A 89 -16.18 4.71 -0.60
CA LYS A 89 -15.57 3.50 0.02
C LYS A 89 -16.57 2.35 0.10
N LYS A 90 -17.80 2.63 0.57
CA LYS A 90 -18.89 1.62 0.64
C LYS A 90 -19.29 1.09 -0.73
N ARG A 91 -19.39 1.96 -1.75
CA ARG A 91 -19.74 1.55 -3.12
C ARG A 91 -18.64 0.70 -3.73
N SER A 92 -17.40 1.16 -3.68
CA SER A 92 -16.24 0.48 -4.28
C SER A 92 -15.99 -0.87 -3.65
N SER A 93 -15.91 -0.96 -2.32
CA SER A 93 -15.72 -2.26 -1.64
C SER A 93 -16.84 -3.26 -1.94
N SER A 94 -18.10 -2.82 -2.01
CA SER A 94 -19.20 -3.71 -2.44
C SER A 94 -19.06 -4.20 -3.88
N TYR A 95 -18.58 -3.33 -4.79
CA TYR A 95 -18.37 -3.69 -6.19
C TYR A 95 -17.17 -4.63 -6.37
N ALA A 96 -16.06 -4.37 -5.67
CA ALA A 96 -14.87 -5.22 -5.67
C ALA A 96 -15.21 -6.64 -5.17
N VAL A 97 -15.94 -6.76 -4.06
CA VAL A 97 -16.40 -8.06 -3.54
C VAL A 97 -17.38 -8.74 -4.49
N LYS A 98 -18.29 -7.98 -5.13
CA LYS A 98 -19.17 -8.54 -6.18
C LYS A 98 -18.35 -9.18 -7.31
N LEU A 99 -17.32 -8.50 -7.82
CA LEU A 99 -16.46 -9.05 -8.87
C LEU A 99 -15.74 -10.32 -8.39
N ALA A 100 -15.17 -10.30 -7.18
CA ALA A 100 -14.52 -11.48 -6.61
C ALA A 100 -15.48 -12.68 -6.51
N LYS A 101 -16.72 -12.46 -6.05
CA LYS A 101 -17.77 -13.51 -6.02
C LYS A 101 -18.13 -14.02 -7.40
N MET A 102 -18.26 -13.13 -8.40
CA MET A 102 -18.57 -13.53 -9.77
C MET A 102 -17.47 -14.39 -10.39
N LEU A 103 -16.20 -14.17 -10.00
CA LEU A 103 -15.06 -15.00 -10.40
C LEU A 103 -15.01 -16.34 -9.68
N GLY A 104 -15.80 -16.53 -8.60
CA GLY A 104 -15.82 -17.78 -7.84
C GLY A 104 -14.52 -18.05 -7.07
N VAL A 105 -13.78 -17.01 -6.69
CA VAL A 105 -12.52 -17.19 -5.94
C VAL A 105 -12.77 -17.60 -4.50
N GLU A 106 -11.93 -18.47 -3.97
CA GLU A 106 -11.97 -18.91 -2.56
C GLU A 106 -11.28 -17.93 -1.61
N GLY A 107 -10.35 -17.13 -2.14
CA GLY A 107 -9.65 -16.11 -1.36
C GLY A 107 -9.06 -14.98 -2.20
N VAL A 108 -8.74 -13.89 -1.54
CA VAL A 108 -8.11 -12.69 -2.11
C VAL A 108 -7.01 -12.17 -1.19
N ILE A 109 -5.87 -11.83 -1.79
CA ILE A 109 -4.87 -10.96 -1.15
C ILE A 109 -5.33 -9.52 -1.37
N ILE A 110 -5.37 -8.69 -0.32
CA ILE A 110 -5.74 -7.29 -0.38
C ILE A 110 -4.50 -6.48 -0.05
N SER A 111 -3.93 -5.78 -1.04
CA SER A 111 -2.78 -4.89 -0.85
C SER A 111 -3.26 -3.44 -0.88
N GLU A 112 -2.95 -2.71 0.19
CA GLU A 112 -3.22 -1.29 0.39
C GLU A 112 -2.18 -0.38 -0.30
N GLU A 113 -2.46 0.92 -0.40
CA GLU A 113 -1.45 1.95 -0.64
C GLU A 113 -1.68 3.22 0.22
N GLY A 114 -0.75 3.50 1.15
CA GLY A 114 -0.83 4.57 2.13
C GLY A 114 -1.54 4.17 3.43
N PHE A 115 -1.71 5.15 4.31
CA PHE A 115 -2.18 4.91 5.68
C PHE A 115 -3.28 5.88 6.12
N GLY A 116 -3.98 5.52 7.20
CA GLY A 116 -5.00 6.32 7.85
C GLY A 116 -6.34 6.27 7.12
N ASN A 117 -6.48 7.03 6.02
CA ASN A 117 -7.71 7.00 5.23
C ASN A 117 -7.89 5.67 4.45
N PRO A 118 -6.88 5.15 3.74
CA PRO A 118 -6.91 3.83 3.09
C PRO A 118 -7.31 2.68 4.03
N ASP A 119 -6.93 2.74 5.31
CA ASP A 119 -7.18 1.65 6.27
C ASP A 119 -8.67 1.30 6.35
N THR A 120 -9.54 2.32 6.21
CA THR A 120 -11.00 2.11 6.16
C THR A 120 -11.43 1.35 4.90
N ASP A 121 -10.81 1.60 3.74
CA ASP A 121 -11.06 0.82 2.53
C ASP A 121 -10.54 -0.62 2.70
N LEU A 122 -9.34 -0.79 3.25
CA LEU A 122 -8.70 -2.09 3.47
C LEU A 122 -9.60 -2.97 4.35
N ILE A 123 -9.96 -2.47 5.52
CA ILE A 123 -10.80 -3.18 6.50
C ILE A 123 -12.22 -3.40 5.96
N MET A 124 -12.77 -2.46 5.19
CA MET A 124 -14.09 -2.65 4.58
C MET A 124 -14.10 -3.70 3.47
N ASN A 125 -13.05 -3.77 2.65
CA ASN A 125 -12.86 -4.82 1.66
C ASN A 125 -12.71 -6.18 2.36
N CYS A 126 -11.87 -6.26 3.40
CA CYS A 126 -11.68 -7.45 4.23
C CYS A 126 -13.00 -7.97 4.79
N ARG A 127 -13.69 -7.13 5.58
CA ARG A 127 -14.94 -7.47 6.25
C ARG A 127 -16.00 -7.98 5.26
N LYS A 128 -16.19 -7.27 4.14
CA LYS A 128 -17.20 -7.65 3.14
C LYS A 128 -16.84 -8.92 2.38
N ALA A 129 -15.56 -9.16 2.08
CA ALA A 129 -15.11 -10.37 1.43
C ALA A 129 -15.31 -11.59 2.35
N GLU A 130 -14.86 -11.52 3.60
CA GLU A 130 -15.00 -12.60 4.61
C GLU A 130 -16.48 -12.92 4.88
N GLN A 131 -17.31 -11.89 5.11
CA GLN A 131 -18.76 -12.07 5.30
C GLN A 131 -19.47 -12.64 4.06
N SER A 132 -18.83 -12.58 2.90
CA SER A 132 -19.33 -13.20 1.66
C SER A 132 -18.80 -14.61 1.40
N GLY A 133 -17.98 -15.14 2.31
CA GLY A 133 -17.37 -16.48 2.22
C GLY A 133 -16.05 -16.53 1.44
N ILE A 134 -15.41 -15.38 1.19
CA ILE A 134 -14.11 -15.29 0.51
C ILE A 134 -13.03 -14.99 1.55
N LYS A 135 -12.01 -15.85 1.64
CA LYS A 135 -10.90 -15.66 2.58
C LYS A 135 -9.98 -14.52 2.19
N THR A 136 -9.44 -13.83 3.18
CA THR A 136 -8.63 -12.63 2.98
C THR A 136 -7.28 -12.73 3.64
N VAL A 137 -6.27 -12.16 2.99
CA VAL A 137 -4.97 -11.84 3.59
C VAL A 137 -4.69 -10.39 3.25
N LEU A 138 -4.43 -9.58 4.27
CA LEU A 138 -4.13 -8.16 4.11
C LEU A 138 -2.62 -7.96 4.01
N VAL A 139 -2.20 -7.03 3.16
CA VAL A 139 -0.82 -6.53 3.09
C VAL A 139 -0.89 -5.02 3.23
N THR A 140 -0.25 -4.51 4.27
CA THR A 140 -0.28 -3.10 4.71
C THR A 140 1.05 -2.78 5.38
N ASP A 141 1.26 -1.52 5.80
CA ASP A 141 2.31 -1.12 6.72
C ASP A 141 1.74 -0.71 8.07
N GLU A 142 2.59 -0.24 8.98
CA GLU A 142 2.16 0.13 10.33
C GLU A 142 2.55 1.56 10.65
N TYR A 143 1.60 2.32 11.20
CA TYR A 143 1.86 3.62 11.80
C TYR A 143 1.75 3.51 13.32
N ALA A 144 2.66 2.72 13.90
CA ALA A 144 2.61 2.31 15.30
C ALA A 144 3.42 3.23 16.25
N GLY A 145 3.85 4.41 15.78
CA GLY A 145 4.73 5.29 16.54
C GLY A 145 6.16 4.77 16.63
N ARG A 146 7.10 5.61 17.08
CA ARG A 146 8.54 5.32 17.06
C ARG A 146 8.96 4.14 17.93
N ASP A 147 8.17 3.84 18.95
CA ASP A 147 8.38 2.71 19.86
C ASP A 147 7.53 1.48 19.48
N GLY A 148 6.73 1.58 18.41
CA GLY A 148 5.83 0.53 17.95
C GLY A 148 4.66 0.23 18.88
N ALA A 149 4.37 1.10 19.85
CA ALA A 149 3.36 0.83 20.89
C ALA A 149 1.97 1.42 20.58
N SER A 150 1.84 2.23 19.53
CA SER A 150 0.55 2.81 19.11
C SER A 150 -0.26 1.81 18.29
N GLN A 151 -1.56 2.05 18.21
CA GLN A 151 -2.43 1.28 17.32
C GLN A 151 -1.97 1.46 15.86
N SER A 152 -1.57 0.37 15.20
CA SER A 152 -0.94 0.42 13.87
C SER A 152 -1.82 0.94 12.75
N LEU A 153 -3.12 0.59 12.77
CA LEU A 153 -4.11 0.93 11.73
C LEU A 153 -5.24 1.77 12.33
N ALA A 154 -5.77 2.71 11.55
CA ALA A 154 -6.87 3.59 11.95
C ALA A 154 -8.24 2.89 12.04
N ASP A 155 -8.44 1.78 11.31
CA ASP A 155 -9.63 0.93 11.39
C ASP A 155 -9.20 -0.53 11.63
N ALA A 156 -10.11 -1.34 12.17
CA ALA A 156 -9.90 -2.77 12.41
C ALA A 156 -11.20 -3.56 12.35
N CYS A 157 -11.11 -4.86 12.06
CA CYS A 157 -12.23 -5.78 12.18
C CYS A 157 -11.78 -7.16 12.68
N PRO A 158 -12.64 -7.92 13.40
CA PRO A 158 -12.31 -9.28 13.81
C PRO A 158 -12.06 -10.23 12.64
N GLU A 159 -12.62 -9.92 11.45
CA GLU A 159 -12.40 -10.70 10.24
C GLU A 159 -10.98 -10.53 9.65
N ALA A 160 -10.23 -9.49 10.04
CA ALA A 160 -8.85 -9.25 9.61
C ALA A 160 -7.86 -10.01 10.49
N ASP A 161 -7.93 -11.34 10.49
CA ASP A 161 -7.10 -12.23 11.31
C ASP A 161 -5.81 -12.71 10.62
N ALA A 162 -5.64 -12.39 9.34
CA ALA A 162 -4.44 -12.66 8.54
C ALA A 162 -3.90 -11.39 7.90
N VAL A 163 -2.92 -10.76 8.56
CA VAL A 163 -2.32 -9.48 8.15
C VAL A 163 -0.80 -9.62 8.04
N VAL A 164 -0.24 -9.14 6.94
CA VAL A 164 1.21 -9.06 6.70
C VAL A 164 1.61 -7.59 6.66
N THR A 165 2.55 -7.21 7.52
CA THR A 165 3.07 -5.84 7.62
C THR A 165 4.37 -5.68 6.83
N ALA A 166 4.48 -4.59 6.07
CA ALA A 166 5.68 -4.12 5.39
C ALA A 166 6.59 -3.26 6.29
N ALA A 167 6.40 -3.36 7.62
CA ALA A 167 7.09 -2.69 8.73
C ALA A 167 6.46 -1.38 9.21
N ASN A 168 6.99 -0.86 10.32
CA ASN A 168 6.57 0.38 10.96
C ASN A 168 7.15 1.61 10.25
N ALA A 169 6.29 2.44 9.67
CA ALA A 169 6.65 3.68 8.99
C ALA A 169 7.24 4.75 9.93
N ASN A 170 7.00 4.64 11.24
CA ASN A 170 7.52 5.57 12.24
C ASN A 170 8.89 5.15 12.83
N GLU A 171 9.49 4.05 12.38
CA GLU A 171 10.81 3.61 12.85
C GLU A 171 11.88 4.68 12.58
N ILE A 172 12.66 5.06 13.59
CA ILE A 172 13.73 6.04 13.43
C ILE A 172 14.95 5.40 12.79
N ILE A 173 15.44 6.02 11.72
CA ILE A 173 16.65 5.65 11.03
C ILE A 173 17.64 6.81 11.02
N VAL A 174 18.93 6.47 10.92
CA VAL A 174 20.01 7.45 10.74
C VAL A 174 20.70 7.19 9.42
N LEU A 175 20.50 8.10 8.46
CA LEU A 175 21.22 8.11 7.20
C LEU A 175 22.60 8.76 7.40
N PRO A 176 23.69 8.14 6.92
CA PRO A 176 25.03 8.69 7.07
C PRO A 176 25.20 9.96 6.24
N ARG A 177 26.16 10.81 6.62
CA ARG A 177 26.60 11.93 5.80
C ARG A 177 27.09 11.44 4.44
N MET A 178 26.62 12.07 3.36
CA MET A 178 27.04 11.78 1.99
C MET A 178 28.07 12.82 1.50
N GLU A 179 29.05 12.39 0.69
CA GLU A 179 30.00 13.31 0.02
C GLU A 179 29.31 14.26 -0.97
N LYS A 180 28.26 13.76 -1.63
CA LYS A 180 27.50 14.50 -2.63
C LYS A 180 26.03 14.53 -2.24
N ILE A 181 25.48 15.75 -2.16
CA ILE A 181 24.07 16.00 -1.88
C ILE A 181 23.43 16.59 -3.16
N ILE A 182 22.28 16.06 -3.55
CA ILE A 182 21.48 16.58 -4.66
C ILE A 182 20.16 17.07 -4.07
N GLY A 183 19.81 18.34 -4.32
CA GLY A 183 18.61 18.96 -3.77
C GLY A 183 18.90 19.84 -2.55
N LEU A 184 17.90 19.98 -1.68
CA LEU A 184 17.92 20.89 -0.53
C LEU A 184 17.99 20.07 0.78
N PRO A 185 19.16 19.95 1.44
CA PRO A 185 19.29 19.09 2.61
C PRO A 185 18.43 19.53 3.79
N ASP A 186 18.20 20.84 3.95
CA ASP A 186 17.42 21.38 5.07
C ASP A 186 15.95 20.93 5.08
N THR A 187 15.43 20.44 3.95
CA THR A 187 14.06 19.89 3.89
C THR A 187 13.91 18.62 4.71
N ALA A 188 15.01 17.95 5.08
CA ALA A 188 14.98 16.82 6.02
C ALA A 188 14.32 17.20 7.36
N ASN A 189 14.35 18.48 7.75
CA ASN A 189 13.74 18.94 9.00
C ASN A 189 12.21 19.10 8.93
N VAL A 190 11.61 19.05 7.74
CA VAL A 190 10.18 19.36 7.52
C VAL A 190 9.44 18.39 6.61
N ILE A 191 10.15 17.48 5.95
CA ILE A 191 9.54 16.42 5.15
C ILE A 191 8.72 15.48 6.06
N ALA A 192 7.74 14.76 5.50
CA ALA A 192 7.05 13.69 6.24
C ALA A 192 8.08 12.68 6.79
N GLY A 193 7.95 12.34 8.08
CA GLY A 193 8.93 11.56 8.85
C GLY A 193 10.10 12.36 9.41
N GLY A 194 10.30 13.60 8.96
CA GLY A 194 11.29 14.54 9.48
C GLY A 194 10.76 15.37 10.64
N PHE A 195 11.68 15.96 11.39
CA PHE A 195 11.40 16.84 12.51
C PHE A 195 12.52 17.87 12.68
N GLN A 196 12.28 18.91 13.49
CA GLN A 196 13.30 19.91 13.75
C GLN A 196 14.55 19.24 14.35
N GLY A 197 15.69 19.38 13.66
CA GLY A 197 16.95 18.73 14.05
C GLY A 197 17.23 17.41 13.35
N SER A 198 16.36 16.96 12.42
CA SER A 198 16.62 15.80 11.58
C SER A 198 17.92 15.91 10.80
N LEU A 199 18.24 17.08 10.23
CA LEU A 199 19.57 17.32 9.67
C LEU A 199 20.52 17.70 10.82
N ARG A 200 21.43 16.79 11.17
CA ARG A 200 22.41 16.97 12.24
C ARG A 200 23.59 17.83 11.78
N GLU A 201 24.30 18.44 12.74
CA GLU A 201 25.46 19.31 12.45
C GLU A 201 26.61 18.58 11.72
N ASP A 202 26.75 17.27 11.93
CA ASP A 202 27.75 16.44 11.25
C ASP A 202 27.38 16.12 9.78
N GLY A 203 26.15 16.45 9.37
CA GLY A 203 25.59 16.19 8.05
C GLY A 203 24.88 14.84 7.92
N SER A 204 24.75 14.06 9.00
CA SER A 204 23.86 12.90 9.05
C SER A 204 22.39 13.31 9.17
N ILE A 205 21.47 12.43 8.77
CA ILE A 205 20.03 12.70 8.80
C ILE A 205 19.35 11.66 9.69
N GLU A 206 18.71 12.10 10.76
CA GLU A 206 17.86 11.29 11.64
C GLU A 206 16.39 11.58 11.35
N VAL A 207 15.68 10.60 10.82
CA VAL A 207 14.29 10.72 10.35
C VAL A 207 13.56 9.41 10.57
N GLU A 208 12.24 9.43 10.52
CA GLU A 208 11.45 8.20 10.39
C GLU A 208 11.65 7.61 8.98
N ILE A 209 11.56 6.28 8.88
CA ILE A 209 11.69 5.56 7.60
C ILE A 209 10.67 6.04 6.55
N GLN A 210 9.59 6.70 7.00
CA GLN A 210 8.63 7.43 6.17
C GLN A 210 9.26 8.33 5.09
N ALA A 211 10.45 8.86 5.34
CA ALA A 211 11.17 9.72 4.41
C ALA A 211 11.77 8.97 3.19
N ILE A 212 11.86 7.63 3.22
CA ILE A 212 12.45 6.83 2.14
C ILE A 212 11.34 6.28 1.24
N THR A 213 11.32 6.69 -0.03
CA THR A 213 10.32 6.21 -1.00
C THR A 213 10.25 4.69 -1.11
N GLY A 214 9.06 4.12 -0.92
CA GLY A 214 8.79 2.69 -1.07
C GLY A 214 9.42 1.78 -0.02
N ALA A 215 9.97 2.33 1.07
CA ALA A 215 10.61 1.53 2.12
C ALA A 215 9.66 0.57 2.85
N THR A 216 8.40 0.99 3.03
CA THR A 216 7.31 0.20 3.61
C THR A 216 6.23 -0.11 2.56
N SER A 217 6.61 -0.18 1.28
CA SER A 217 5.67 -0.47 0.18
C SER A 217 4.82 -1.70 0.48
N GLU A 218 3.51 -1.50 0.46
CA GLU A 218 2.47 -2.46 0.85
C GLU A 218 2.17 -3.51 -0.23
N LEU A 219 3.07 -3.59 -1.21
CA LEU A 219 3.22 -4.76 -2.07
C LEU A 219 4.21 -5.78 -1.48
N GLY A 220 5.00 -5.41 -0.47
CA GLY A 220 6.14 -6.19 0.01
C GLY A 220 7.34 -6.08 -0.93
N PHE A 221 7.60 -4.88 -1.47
CA PHE A 221 8.70 -4.64 -2.41
C PHE A 221 10.07 -4.58 -1.73
N SER A 222 10.12 -4.13 -0.48
CA SER A 222 11.33 -4.07 0.32
C SER A 222 11.61 -5.42 0.99
N ARG A 223 12.79 -5.54 1.61
CA ARG A 223 13.15 -6.71 2.43
C ARG A 223 12.81 -6.51 3.92
N ILE A 224 12.18 -5.40 4.25
CA ILE A 224 11.82 -5.05 5.61
C ILE A 224 10.45 -5.67 5.89
N GLY A 225 10.30 -6.23 7.08
CA GLY A 225 9.03 -6.78 7.55
C GLY A 225 9.04 -6.84 9.06
N ALA A 226 7.85 -6.82 9.66
CA ALA A 226 7.65 -7.02 11.08
C ALA A 226 6.85 -8.31 11.32
N TYR A 227 7.02 -8.89 12.50
CA TYR A 227 6.20 -10.03 12.94
C TYR A 227 5.85 -9.82 14.41
N THR A 228 4.59 -10.06 14.74
CA THR A 228 4.15 -10.10 16.13
C THR A 228 4.63 -11.41 16.76
N ILE A 229 5.34 -11.32 17.88
CA ILE A 229 5.76 -12.46 18.71
C ILE A 229 4.66 -12.82 19.69
#